data_AF-A0A2V5QHI0-F1
#
_entry.id   AF-A0A2V5QHI0-F1
#
_cell.length_a   1.000
_cell.length_b   1.000
_cell.length_c   1.000
_cell.angle_alpha   90.00
_cell.angle_beta   90.00
_cell.angle_gamma   90.00
#
_symmetry.space_group_name_H-M   'P 1'
#
loop_
_entity.id
_entity.type
_entity.pdbx_description
1 polymer ?
#
loop_
_entity_poly.entity_id
_entity_poly.type
_entity_poly.pdbx_seq_one_letter_code
_entity_poly.pdbx_strand_id
1 'polypeptide(L)' 'MYKHILIPLENSPADETILTHIKPFARMTGAKLLLVHVADGWVARNFNQLQLAESEEMKQDRAYLEKRSRE' A
#
# COMPACT_ATOMS: atom_id res chain seq x y z
N MET A 1 -23.91 0.21 -2.62
CA MET A 1 -22.92 0.34 -1.53
C MET A 1 -21.62 -0.34 -1.95
N TYR A 2 -20.45 0.24 -1.64
CA TYR A 2 -19.15 -0.31 -2.05
C TYR A 2 -18.85 -1.63 -1.32
N LYS A 3 -18.35 -2.63 -2.06
CA LYS A 3 -17.98 -3.94 -1.50
C LYS A 3 -16.47 -4.14 -1.39
N HIS A 4 -15.72 -3.46 -2.25
CA HIS A 4 -14.25 -3.48 -2.29
C HIS A 4 -13.78 -2.05 -2.53
N ILE A 5 -12.80 -1.61 -1.75
CA ILE A 5 -12.24 -0.26 -1.81
C ILE A 5 -10.73 -0.42 -1.94
N LEU A 6 -10.18 0.09 -3.03
CA LEU A 6 -8.74 0.14 -3.24
C LEU A 6 -8.19 1.44 -2.69
N ILE A 7 -7.11 1.35 -1.92
CA ILE A 7 -6.42 2.49 -1.32
C ILE A 7 -4.96 2.47 -1.75
N PRO A 8 -4.51 3.44 -2.56
CA PRO A 8 -3.10 3.64 -2.80
C PRO A 8 -2.44 4.19 -1.53
N LEU A 9 -1.27 3.63 -1.20
CA LEU A 9 -0.44 4.05 -0.08
C LEU A 9 0.96 4.37 -0.58
N GLU A 10 1.56 5.41 -0.03
CA GLU A 10 2.86 5.94 -0.48
C GLU A 10 3.97 5.79 0.56
N ASN A 11 3.69 5.12 1.70
CA ASN A 11 4.64 5.01 2.82
C ASN A 11 5.05 6.41 3.33
N SER A 12 4.08 7.31 3.36
CA SER A 12 4.24 8.69 3.82
C SER A 12 3.21 9.04 4.90
N PRO A 13 3.44 10.11 5.68
CA PRO A 13 2.47 10.57 6.68
C PRO A 13 1.07 10.88 6.11
N ALA A 14 0.95 11.13 4.80
CA ALA A 14 -0.33 11.40 4.17
C ALA A 14 -1.28 10.20 4.24
N ASP A 15 -0.75 8.97 4.23
CA ASP A 15 -1.51 7.73 4.28
C ASP A 15 -2.41 7.65 5.53
N GLU A 16 -1.96 8.22 6.66
CA GLU A 16 -2.70 8.19 7.92
C GLU A 16 -4.06 8.86 7.81
N THR A 17 -4.14 9.94 7.03
CA THR A 17 -5.39 10.67 6.83
C THR A 17 -6.42 9.76 6.18
N ILE A 18 -6.04 9.07 5.09
CA ILE A 18 -6.95 8.18 4.37
C ILE A 18 -7.34 6.98 5.23
N LEU A 19 -6.34 6.34 5.88
CA LEU A 19 -6.56 5.15 6.71
C LEU A 19 -7.48 5.43 7.90
N THR A 20 -7.33 6.61 8.54
CA THR A 20 -8.18 7.04 9.65
C THR A 20 -9.66 7.11 9.27
N HIS A 21 -9.96 7.58 8.06
CA HIS A 21 -11.34 7.77 7.62
C HIS A 21 -11.94 6.52 6.96
N ILE A 22 -11.15 5.76 6.20
CA ILE A 22 -11.68 4.65 5.41
C ILE A 22 -11.92 3.37 6.23
N LYS A 23 -11.10 3.11 7.27
CA LYS A 23 -11.25 1.90 8.11
C LYS A 23 -12.63 1.84 8.80
N PRO A 24 -13.11 2.89 9.50
CA PRO A 24 -14.46 2.88 10.07
C PRO A 24 -15.55 2.73 9.01
N PHE A 25 -15.42 3.43 7.89
CA PHE A 25 -16.38 3.35 6.78
C PHE A 25 -16.51 1.93 6.20
N ALA A 26 -15.38 1.26 5.97
CA ALA A 26 -15.35 -0.11 5.48
C ALA A 26 -15.99 -1.08 6.48
N ARG A 27 -15.76 -0.90 7.79
CA ARG A 27 -16.40 -1.69 8.85
C ARG A 27 -17.92 -1.50 8.87
N MET A 28 -18.40 -0.26 8.77
CA MET A 28 -19.83 0.06 8.76
C MET A 28 -20.56 -0.52 7.54
N THR A 29 -19.87 -0.63 6.41
CA THR A 29 -20.44 -1.10 5.14
C THR A 29 -20.16 -2.59 4.86
N GLY A 30 -19.32 -3.24 5.67
CA GLY A 30 -18.82 -4.58 5.39
C GLY A 30 -17.94 -4.65 4.13
N ALA A 31 -17.36 -3.53 3.72
CA ALA A 31 -16.47 -3.48 2.55
C ALA A 31 -15.09 -4.05 2.88
N LYS A 32 -14.45 -4.69 1.90
CA LYS A 32 -13.04 -5.10 1.98
C LYS A 32 -12.15 -3.95 1.53
N LEU A 33 -11.06 -3.73 2.26
CA LEU A 33 -10.00 -2.81 1.86
C LEU A 33 -8.90 -3.58 1.13
N LEU A 34 -8.46 -3.05 -0.01
CA LEU A 34 -7.29 -3.50 -0.74
C LEU A 34 -6.25 -2.39 -0.69
N LEU A 35 -5.16 -2.61 0.04
CA LEU A 35 -4.05 -1.65 0.11
C LEU A 35 -3.07 -1.95 -1.02
N VAL A 36 -2.66 -0.93 -1.75
CA VAL A 36 -1.69 -1.06 -2.84
C VAL A 36 -0.62 0.01 -2.71
N HIS A 37 0.63 -0.37 -2.96
CA HIS A 37 1.75 0.54 -3.13
C HIS A 37 2.38 0.27 -4.49
N VAL A 38 2.77 1.32 -5.20
CA VAL A 38 3.46 1.23 -6.48
C VAL A 38 4.90 1.66 -6.23
N ALA A 39 5.81 0.69 -6.13
CA ALA A 39 7.23 0.98 -6.06
C ALA A 39 7.70 1.48 -7.43
N ASP A 40 7.98 2.77 -7.54
CA ASP A 40 8.29 3.43 -8.81
C ASP A 40 9.71 3.99 -8.87
N GLY A 41 10.56 3.70 -7.88
CA GLY A 41 12.00 3.98 -7.92
C GLY A 41 12.73 3.31 -9.10
N TRP A 42 13.94 3.80 -9.43
CA TRP A 42 14.70 3.31 -10.59
C TRP A 42 14.93 1.79 -10.57
N VAL A 43 15.27 1.24 -9.39
CA VAL A 43 15.49 -0.22 -9.24
C VAL A 43 14.20 -0.98 -9.53
N ALA A 44 13.06 -0.54 -9.00
CA ALA A 44 11.77 -1.19 -9.23
C ALA A 44 11.38 -1.16 -10.72
N ARG A 45 11.59 -0.02 -11.40
CA ARG A 45 11.32 0.12 -12.85
C ARG A 45 12.19 -0.79 -13.72
N ASN A 46 13.41 -1.07 -13.31
CA ASN A 46 14.37 -1.86 -14.10
C ASN A 46 14.58 -3.29 -13.55
N PHE A 47 13.87 -3.67 -12.48
CA PHE A 47 14.09 -4.91 -11.74
C PHE A 47 14.10 -6.15 -12.64
N ASN A 48 13.05 -6.32 -13.45
CA ASN A 48 12.91 -7.47 -14.34
C ASN A 48 13.85 -7.42 -15.54
N GLN A 49 14.07 -6.23 -16.12
CA GLN A 49 14.90 -6.09 -17.33
C GLN A 49 16.38 -6.32 -17.02
N LEU A 50 16.86 -5.80 -15.89
CA LEU A 50 18.26 -5.85 -15.50
C LEU A 50 18.55 -6.93 -14.44
N GLN A 51 17.55 -7.71 -14.03
CA GLN A 51 17.65 -8.76 -13.00
C GLN A 51 18.31 -8.24 -11.71
N LEU A 52 17.87 -7.05 -11.27
CA LEU A 52 18.45 -6.37 -10.11
C LEU A 52 18.02 -7.04 -8.81
N ALA A 53 18.83 -6.86 -7.76
CA ALA A 53 18.38 -7.15 -6.40
C ALA A 53 17.33 -6.12 -5.95
N GLU A 54 16.47 -6.49 -5.00
CA GLU A 54 15.50 -5.56 -4.40
C GLU A 54 16.21 -4.39 -3.73
N SER A 55 15.73 -3.18 -4.00
CA SER A 55 16.19 -1.99 -3.30
C SER A 55 15.71 -1.97 -1.85
N GLU A 56 16.37 -1.17 -1.03
CA GLU A 56 15.95 -0.95 0.35
C GLU A 56 14.55 -0.30 0.41
N GLU A 57 14.26 0.63 -0.49
CA GLU A 57 12.94 1.22 -0.71
C GLU A 57 11.86 0.14 -0.90
N MET A 58 12.05 -0.78 -1.84
CA MET A 58 11.10 -1.87 -2.11
C MET A 58 10.83 -2.76 -0.87
N LYS A 59 11.87 -3.01 -0.06
CA LYS A 59 11.73 -3.79 1.18
C LYS A 59 10.95 -3.02 2.24
N GLN A 60 11.24 -1.73 2.39
CA GLN A 60 10.54 -0.85 3.32
C GLN A 60 9.07 -0.71 2.96
N ASP A 61 8.75 -0.54 1.68
CA ASP A 61 7.37 -0.42 1.20
C ASP A 61 6.57 -1.71 1.41
N ARG A 62 7.21 -2.87 1.19
CA ARG A 62 6.60 -4.17 1.49
C ARG A 62 6.32 -4.32 2.99
N ALA A 63 7.31 -4.04 3.84
CA ALA A 63 7.16 -4.11 5.29
C ALA A 63 6.07 -3.14 5.79
N TYR A 64 5.99 -1.97 5.18
CA TYR A 64 4.96 -0.98 5.45
C TYR A 64 3.55 -1.49 5.11
N LEU A 65 3.33 -2.02 3.90
CA LEU A 65 2.04 -2.61 3.51
C LEU A 65 1.63 -3.75 4.45
N GLU A 66 2.56 -4.63 4.79
CA GLU A 66 2.30 -5.73 5.73
C GLU A 66 1.87 -5.21 7.10
N LYS A 67 2.57 -4.19 7.63
CA LYS A 67 2.20 -3.54 8.88
C LYS A 67 0.77 -2.98 8.81
N ARG A 68 0.45 -2.20 7.77
CA ARG A 68 -0.88 -1.58 7.62
C ARG A 68 -2.00 -2.58 7.44
N SER A 69 -1.72 -3.72 6.81
CA SER A 69 -2.73 -4.78 6.61
C SER A 69 -3.18 -5.46 7.91
N ARG A 70 -2.36 -5.40 8.97
CA ARG A 70 -2.62 -6.01 10.28
C ARG A 70 -3.39 -5.11 11.25
N GLU A 71 -3.53 -3.82 10.93
CA GLU A 71 -4.17 -2.77 11.75
C GLU A 71 -5.66 -2.55 11.38
#